data_AF-A0A3M5WBT2-F1
#
_entry.id   AF-A0A3M5WBT2-F1
#
_cell.length_a   1.000
_cell.length_b   1.000
_cell.length_c   1.000
_cell.angle_alpha   90.00
_cell.angle_beta   90.00
_cell.angle_gamma   90.00
#
_symmetry.space_group_name_H-M   'P 1'
#
loop_
_entity.id
_entity.type
_entity.pdbx_description
1 polymer ?
#
loop_
_entity_poly.entity_id
_entity_poly.type
_entity_poly.pdbx_seq_one_letter_code
_entity_poly.pdbx_strand_id
1 'polypeptide(L)'
;MIAKELYNTVGGLDEEAFAEALGDVDLCLKAAQAGYLTVWTPHVQVVHSGVLHAPQQAREALMDKWSAQFAQDEAYNVNLDLHGKGFTLAV
;
A
#
# COMPACT_ATOMS: atom_id res chain seq x y z
N MET A 1 -6.12 -2.61 11.83
CA MET A 1 -5.55 -3.29 13.02
C MET A 1 -4.57 -4.35 12.54
N ILE A 2 -3.51 -4.62 13.30
CA ILE A 2 -2.49 -5.62 12.95
C ILE A 2 -2.08 -6.37 14.23
N ALA A 3 -1.83 -7.69 14.12
CA ALA A 3 -1.31 -8.46 15.25
C ALA A 3 0.11 -7.95 15.60
N LYS A 4 0.40 -7.80 16.90
CA LYS A 4 1.70 -7.30 17.35
C LYS A 4 2.86 -8.15 16.84
N GLU A 5 2.68 -9.47 16.82
CA GLU A 5 3.67 -10.40 16.27
C GLU A 5 3.96 -10.11 14.80
N LEU A 6 2.92 -10.00 13.96
CA LEU A 6 3.09 -9.67 12.55
C LEU A 6 3.76 -8.32 12.36
N TYR A 7 3.32 -7.29 13.08
CA TYR A 7 3.91 -5.95 13.02
C TYR A 7 5.40 -5.96 13.30
N ASN A 8 5.82 -6.68 14.34
CA ASN A 8 7.24 -6.82 14.70
C ASN A 8 8.00 -7.64 13.64
N THR A 9 7.42 -8.75 13.16
CA THR A 9 8.04 -9.64 12.17
C THR A 9 8.32 -8.93 10.85
N VAL A 10 7.43 -8.03 10.42
CA VAL A 10 7.62 -7.26 9.19
C VAL A 10 8.44 -5.97 9.37
N GLY A 11 8.98 -5.75 10.58
CA GLY A 11 9.82 -4.59 10.88
C GLY A 11 9.06 -3.28 11.07
N GLY A 12 7.75 -3.32 11.34
CA GLY A 12 6.94 -2.14 11.67
C GLY A 12 6.87 -1.07 10.58
N LEU A 13 6.60 0.16 11.00
CA LEU A 13 6.60 1.34 10.15
C LEU A 13 8.04 1.81 9.89
N ASP A 14 8.29 2.24 8.65
CA ASP A 14 9.54 2.87 8.28
C ASP A 14 9.50 4.35 8.67
N GLU A 15 9.96 4.64 9.90
CA GLU A 15 9.97 5.99 10.47
C GLU A 15 11.07 6.90 9.87
N GLU A 16 11.90 6.39 8.95
CA GLU A 16 12.90 7.19 8.25
C GLU A 16 12.36 7.65 6.89
N ALA A 17 11.96 6.72 6.02
CA ALA A 17 11.51 7.03 4.67
C ALA A 17 10.06 7.54 4.63
N PHE A 18 9.22 7.11 5.57
CA PHE A 18 7.77 7.32 5.55
C PHE A 18 7.21 7.94 6.84
N ALA A 19 8.04 8.71 7.56
CA ALA A 19 7.68 9.39 8.81
C ALA A 19 6.43 10.27 8.68
N GLU A 20 6.30 10.99 7.56
CA GLU A 20 5.22 11.96 7.33
C GLU A 20 4.03 11.36 6.59
N ALA A 21 4.26 10.42 5.67
CA ALA A 21 3.21 9.83 4.81
C ALA A 21 3.66 8.50 4.20
N LEU A 22 2.69 7.71 3.71
CA LEU A 22 2.87 6.46 2.97
C LEU A 22 3.38 5.25 3.77
N GLY A 23 3.62 5.41 5.08
CA GLY A 23 4.03 4.30 5.94
C GLY A 23 2.96 3.21 6.08
N ASP A 24 1.69 3.58 5.94
CA ASP A 24 0.57 2.66 5.87
C ASP A 24 0.59 1.79 4.61
N VAL A 25 0.92 2.37 3.45
CA VAL A 25 1.10 1.64 2.18
C VAL A 25 2.28 0.67 2.29
N ASP A 26 3.44 1.15 2.77
CA ASP A 26 4.63 0.31 2.99
C ASP A 26 4.33 -0.87 3.92
N LEU A 27 3.63 -0.63 5.04
CA LEU A 27 3.24 -1.68 5.97
C LEU A 27 2.31 -2.72 5.35
N CYS A 28 1.35 -2.29 4.52
CA CYS A 28 0.45 -3.20 3.82
C CYS A 28 1.20 -4.08 2.80
N LEU A 29 2.15 -3.50 2.07
CA LEU A 29 2.97 -4.23 1.10
C LEU A 29 3.93 -5.22 1.78
N LYS A 30 4.52 -4.85 2.92
CA LYS A 30 5.30 -5.78 3.76
C LYS A 30 4.46 -6.96 4.26
N ALA A 31 3.24 -6.69 4.73
CA ALA A 31 2.34 -7.75 5.18
C ALA A 31 1.93 -8.68 4.01
N ALA A 32 1.68 -8.13 2.82
CA ALA A 32 1.39 -8.89 1.62
C ALA A 32 2.56 -9.80 1.21
N GLN A 33 3.80 -9.30 1.23
CA GLN A 33 5.00 -10.12 1.00
C GLN A 33 5.17 -11.25 2.04
N ALA A 34 4.71 -11.04 3.26
CA ALA A 34 4.67 -12.07 4.30
C ALA A 34 3.49 -13.06 4.15
N GLY A 35 2.68 -12.94 3.09
CA GLY A 35 1.57 -13.84 2.76
C GLY A 35 0.24 -13.49 3.44
N TYR A 36 0.09 -12.27 3.95
CA TYR A 36 -1.13 -11.82 4.63
C TYR A 36 -2.01 -10.96 3.73
N LEU A 37 -3.33 -11.02 3.98
CA LEU A 37 -4.31 -10.18 3.30
C LEU A 37 -4.61 -8.93 4.12
N THR A 38 -4.68 -7.78 3.45
CA THR A 38 -5.29 -6.56 3.99
C THR A 38 -6.81 -6.65 3.85
N VAL A 39 -7.51 -6.75 4.97
CA VAL A 39 -8.98 -6.93 4.99
C VAL A 39 -9.66 -5.73 5.62
N TRP A 40 -10.67 -5.20 4.94
CA TRP A 40 -11.54 -4.14 5.45
C TRP A 40 -12.70 -4.71 6.27
N THR A 41 -13.06 -4.03 7.37
CA THR A 41 -14.22 -4.39 8.21
C THR A 41 -15.37 -3.38 8.02
N PRO A 42 -16.49 -3.77 7.40
CA PRO A 42 -17.60 -2.84 7.11
C PRO A 42 -18.30 -2.28 8.35
N HIS A 43 -18.12 -2.93 9.50
CA HIS A 43 -18.75 -2.56 10.76
C HIS A 43 -18.02 -1.43 11.49
N VAL A 44 -16.81 -1.06 11.05
CA VAL A 44 -16.01 0.00 11.65
C VAL A 44 -16.00 1.22 10.73
N GLN A 45 -16.44 2.35 11.25
CA GLN A 45 -16.43 3.63 10.54
C GLN A 45 -15.56 4.62 11.30
N VAL A 46 -14.70 5.34 10.57
CA VAL A 46 -13.81 6.36 11.11
C VAL A 46 -13.95 7.61 10.27
N VAL A 47 -14.13 8.77 10.92
CA VAL A 47 -14.13 10.07 10.25
C VAL A 47 -12.70 10.56 10.16
N HIS A 48 -12.21 10.75 8.94
CA HIS A 48 -10.88 11.27 8.65
C HIS A 48 -11.01 12.39 7.61
N SER A 49 -10.17 13.42 7.67
CA SER A 49 -10.25 14.58 6.75
C SER A 49 -10.01 14.19 5.29
N GLY A 50 -9.33 13.06 5.06
CA GLY A 50 -8.98 12.57 3.72
C GLY A 50 -7.91 13.41 3.02
N VAL A 51 -7.37 14.43 3.69
CA VAL A 51 -6.32 15.28 3.13
C VAL A 51 -5.01 14.49 3.12
N LEU A 52 -4.55 14.16 1.92
CA LEU A 52 -3.29 13.44 1.71
C LEU A 52 -2.22 14.40 1.21
N HIS A 53 -1.25 14.70 2.08
CA HIS A 53 -0.02 15.39 1.71
C HIS A 53 1.14 14.41 1.82
N ALA A 54 1.48 13.74 0.71
CA ALA A 54 2.68 12.93 0.63
C ALA A 54 3.81 13.78 0.02
N PRO A 55 4.92 14.01 0.75
CA PRO A 55 6.11 14.66 0.20
C PRO A 55 6.59 13.93 -1.04
N GLN A 56 7.16 14.67 -2.01
CA GLN A 56 7.69 14.09 -3.23
C GLN A 56 8.74 13.01 -2.94
N GLN A 57 9.62 13.26 -1.97
CA GLN A 57 10.64 12.32 -1.53
C GLN A 57 10.06 11.00 -1.00
N ALA A 58 8.95 11.04 -0.26
CA ALA A 58 8.29 9.83 0.23
C ALA A 58 7.67 9.02 -0.92
N ARG A 59 7.14 9.70 -1.96
CA ARG A 59 6.62 9.02 -3.16
C ARG A 59 7.73 8.32 -3.94
N GLU A 60 8.84 9.01 -4.17
CA GLU A 60 10.02 8.46 -4.85
C GLU A 60 10.57 7.26 -4.07
N ALA A 61 10.74 7.39 -2.75
CA ALA A 61 11.18 6.29 -1.90
C ALA A 61 10.24 5.08 -1.96
N LEU A 62 8.91 5.30 -2.00
CA LEU A 62 7.94 4.21 -2.14
C LEU A 62 8.03 3.54 -3.51
N MET A 63 8.12 4.32 -4.59
CA MET A 63 8.24 3.80 -5.96
C MET A 63 9.53 3.00 -6.16
N ASP A 64 10.65 3.45 -5.58
CA ASP A 64 11.92 2.75 -5.66
C ASP A 64 11.89 1.44 -4.87
N LYS A 65 11.44 1.50 -3.60
CA LYS A 65 11.38 0.35 -2.69
C LYS A 65 10.45 -0.76 -3.18
N TRP A 66 9.33 -0.39 -3.80
CA TRP A 66 8.27 -1.31 -4.24
C TRP A 66 8.11 -1.38 -5.75
N SER A 67 9.17 -1.06 -6.49
CA SER A 67 9.17 -1.01 -7.96
C SER A 67 8.63 -2.28 -8.62
N ALA A 68 8.97 -3.46 -8.10
CA ALA A 68 8.47 -4.74 -8.63
C ALA A 68 6.95 -4.89 -8.46
N GLN A 69 6.43 -4.56 -7.28
CA GLN A 69 5.00 -4.65 -6.96
C GLN A 69 4.17 -3.63 -7.75
N PHE A 70 4.72 -2.45 -8.05
CA PHE A 70 4.03 -1.47 -8.88
C PHE A 70 4.15 -1.76 -10.38
N ALA A 71 5.22 -2.43 -10.81
CA ALA A 71 5.33 -2.90 -12.19
C ALA A 71 4.34 -4.03 -12.49
N GLN A 72 4.05 -4.88 -11.49
CA GLN A 72 3.10 -5.97 -11.60
C GLN A 72 2.25 -6.06 -10.33
N ASP A 73 1.12 -5.35 -10.34
CA ASP A 73 0.16 -5.39 -9.25
C ASP A 73 -0.61 -6.71 -9.28
N GLU A 74 -0.28 -7.61 -8.34
CA GLU A 74 -0.93 -8.92 -8.19
C GLU A 74 -2.40 -8.83 -7.79
N ALA A 75 -2.83 -7.72 -7.17
CA ALA A 75 -4.21 -7.51 -6.76
C ALA A 75 -5.06 -6.89 -7.87
N TYR A 76 -4.44 -6.36 -8.92
CA TYR A 76 -5.16 -5.73 -10.02
C TYR A 76 -5.86 -6.78 -10.90
N ASN A 77 -7.06 -6.44 -11.37
CA ASN A 77 -7.79 -7.32 -12.27
C ASN A 77 -7.08 -7.35 -13.64
N VAL A 78 -6.53 -8.50 -14.00
CA VAL A 78 -5.82 -8.72 -15.28
C VAL A 78 -6.66 -8.46 -16.53
N ASN A 79 -7.98 -8.40 -16.42
CA ASN A 79 -8.86 -8.04 -17.53
C ASN A 79 -8.96 -6.53 -17.74
N LEU A 80 -8.37 -5.71 -16.86
CA LEU A 80 -8.39 -4.26 -16.94
C LEU A 80 -6.99 -3.73 -17.26
N ASP A 81 -6.93 -2.61 -17.98
CA ASP A 81 -5.70 -1.90 -18.31
C ASP A 81 -5.18 -1.11 -17.11
N LEU A 82 -3.97 -1.44 -16.65
CA LEU A 82 -3.29 -0.81 -15.53
C LEU A 82 -2.81 0.62 -15.85
N HIS A 83 -2.55 0.94 -17.12
CA HIS A 83 -1.99 2.24 -17.55
C HIS A 83 -3.00 3.11 -18.33
N GLY A 84 -4.23 2.63 -18.47
CA GLY A 84 -5.27 3.27 -19.27
C GLY A 84 -6.25 4.12 -18.47
N LYS A 85 -7.37 4.44 -19.11
CA LYS A 85 -8.52 5.00 -18.40
C LYS A 85 -9.13 3.91 -17.52
N GLY A 86 -9.58 4.27 -16.32
CA GLY A 86 -10.22 3.32 -15.40
C GLY A 86 -11.29 2.47 -16.08
N PHE A 87 -11.30 1.17 -15.79
CA PHE A 87 -12.21 0.15 -16.35
C PHE A 87 -12.05 -0.12 -17.85
N THR A 88 -10.97 0.36 -18.49
CA THR A 88 -10.60 -0.06 -19.85
C THR A 88 -10.16 -1.52 -19.82
N LEU A 89 -10.53 -2.32 -20.82
CA LEU A 89 -10.10 -3.72 -20.90
C LEU A 89 -8.63 -3.82 -21.32
N ALA A 90 -7.90 -4.75 -20.71
CA ALA A 90 -6.58 -5.13 -21.21
C ALA A 90 -6.74 -5.78 -22.60
N VAL A 91 -5.93 -5.34 -23.56
CA VAL A 91 -5.89 -5.87 -24.95
C VAL A 91 -4.74 -6.84 -25.10
#